data_AF-A0A2N6DDD6-F1
#
_entry.id   AF-A0A2N6DDD6-F1
#
_cell.length_a   1.000
_cell.length_b   1.000
_cell.length_c   1.000
_cell.angle_alpha   90.00
_cell.angle_beta   90.00
_cell.angle_gamma   90.00
#
_symmetry.space_group_name_H-M   'P 1'
#
loop_
_entity.id
_entity.type
_entity.pdbx_description
1 polymer ?
#
loop_
_entity_poly.entity_id
_entity_poly.type
_entity_poly.pdbx_seq_one_letter_code
_entity_poly.pdbx_strand_id
1 'polypeptide(L)'
;MISNANLIRINFTCLDRFPVFIDYDMVEMKCRGMSTKLDLFSYGALSDEIDKLTPEDLKFAKEEGIFIRKHGLLFESGFFLFDFNYLLQNVDNFIEKVKKMNLEVVYLENSKRFQMEEVVSALSFCKAQLLEFDDASHG
;
A
#
# COMPACT_ATOMS: atom_id res chain seq x y z
N MET A 1 -22.58 -10.61 9.79
CA MET A 1 -22.34 -9.19 10.08
C MET A 1 -20.98 -8.87 9.49
N ILE A 2 -20.94 -8.15 8.37
CA ILE A 2 -19.69 -7.77 7.71
C ILE A 2 -19.07 -6.68 8.59
N SER A 3 -17.80 -6.85 8.98
CA SER A 3 -17.06 -5.82 9.69
C SER A 3 -17.09 -4.56 8.82
N ASN A 4 -17.56 -3.44 9.36
CA ASN A 4 -17.38 -2.16 8.70
C ASN A 4 -15.89 -1.82 8.81
N ALA A 5 -15.06 -2.38 7.93
CA ALA A 5 -13.71 -1.91 7.72
C ALA A 5 -13.80 -0.39 7.54
N ASN A 6 -13.21 0.36 8.47
CA ASN A 6 -13.33 1.81 8.44
C ASN A 6 -12.55 2.32 7.21
N LEU A 7 -13.29 2.79 6.21
CA LEU A 7 -12.75 3.41 5.01
C LEU A 7 -12.32 4.85 5.33
N ILE A 8 -11.05 5.13 5.11
CA ILE A 8 -10.45 6.46 5.21
C ILE A 8 -10.23 7.00 3.80
N ARG A 9 -10.81 8.16 3.51
CA ARG A 9 -10.60 8.88 2.25
C ARG A 9 -9.49 9.90 2.43
N ILE A 10 -8.54 9.92 1.50
CA ILE A 10 -7.43 10.88 1.47
C ILE A 10 -7.38 11.61 0.12
N ASN A 11 -6.77 12.80 0.12
CA ASN A 11 -6.52 13.62 -1.06
C ASN A 11 -5.16 14.32 -0.90
N PHE A 12 -4.73 15.12 -1.88
CA PHE A 12 -3.43 15.79 -1.89
C PHE A 12 -3.16 16.81 -0.76
N THR A 13 -4.10 17.07 0.16
CA THR A 13 -3.98 18.10 1.20
C THR A 13 -3.94 17.58 2.65
N CYS A 14 -4.16 16.29 2.91
CA CYS A 14 -4.24 15.73 4.27
C CYS A 14 -3.81 14.26 4.34
N LEU A 15 -2.52 13.97 4.63
CA LEU A 15 -1.95 12.74 4.08
C LEU A 15 -1.01 11.88 4.89
N ASP A 16 -0.28 12.39 5.87
CA ASP A 16 0.81 11.58 6.41
C ASP A 16 0.27 10.49 7.35
N ARG A 17 0.05 9.32 6.76
CA ARG A 17 -0.40 8.08 7.38
C ARG A 17 0.74 7.09 7.26
N PHE A 18 1.00 6.35 8.32
CA PHE A 18 2.03 5.34 8.30
C PHE A 18 1.67 4.16 9.22
N PRO A 19 1.98 2.91 8.82
CA PRO A 19 2.37 2.52 7.47
C PRO A 19 1.16 2.31 6.55
N VAL A 20 1.36 2.61 5.28
CA VAL A 20 0.38 2.36 4.21
C VAL A 20 0.91 1.24 3.32
N PHE A 21 0.07 0.25 3.04
CA PHE A 21 0.34 -0.83 2.07
C PHE A 21 -0.45 -0.56 0.79
N ILE A 22 0.25 -0.45 -0.32
CA ILE A 22 -0.26 0.02 -1.61
C ILE A 22 0.01 -1.06 -2.66
N ASP A 23 -0.99 -1.37 -3.49
CA ASP A 23 -0.84 -2.39 -4.52
C ASP A 23 0.17 -1.94 -5.58
N TYR A 24 1.02 -2.88 -5.97
CA TYR A 24 1.99 -2.72 -7.05
C TYR A 24 2.22 -4.05 -7.75
N ASP A 25 2.32 -4.03 -9.08
CA ASP A 25 2.66 -5.22 -9.85
C ASP A 25 4.14 -5.52 -9.74
N MET A 26 4.53 -6.42 -8.83
CA MET A 26 5.92 -6.81 -8.66
C MET A 26 6.38 -7.77 -9.77
N VAL A 27 5.46 -8.34 -10.55
CA VAL A 27 5.80 -9.21 -11.69
C VAL A 27 6.13 -8.36 -12.91
N GLU A 28 5.23 -7.44 -13.26
CA GLU A 28 5.35 -6.57 -14.43
C GLU A 28 6.08 -5.25 -14.16
N MET A 29 6.43 -4.99 -12.90
CA MET A 29 7.04 -3.74 -12.43
C MET A 29 6.21 -2.51 -12.81
N LYS A 30 4.93 -2.53 -12.45
CA LYS A 30 3.97 -1.47 -12.83
C LYS A 30 3.10 -1.03 -11.67
N CYS A 31 2.90 0.28 -11.59
CA CYS A 31 1.91 0.89 -10.72
C CYS A 31 0.49 0.37 -11.06
N ARG A 32 -0.28 0.05 -10.03
CA ARG A 32 -1.70 -0.37 -10.10
C ARG A 32 -2.48 0.29 -8.98
N GLY A 33 -3.72 0.68 -9.25
CA GLY A 33 -4.59 1.27 -8.23
C GLY A 33 -4.04 2.58 -7.67
N MET A 34 -3.83 2.65 -6.35
CA MET A 34 -3.36 3.87 -5.70
C MET A 34 -1.90 4.22 -6.06
N SER A 35 -1.02 3.24 -6.31
CA SER A 35 0.36 3.54 -6.74
C SER A 35 0.39 4.29 -8.08
N THR A 36 -0.56 4.05 -8.99
CA THR A 36 -0.67 4.80 -10.25
C THR A 36 -0.99 6.27 -10.00
N LYS A 37 -1.88 6.56 -9.05
CA LYS A 37 -2.22 7.94 -8.69
C LYS A 37 -1.01 8.61 -8.04
N LEU A 38 -0.34 7.96 -7.10
CA LEU A 38 0.87 8.49 -6.46
C LEU A 38 1.94 8.86 -7.49
N ASP A 39 2.21 7.97 -8.43
CA ASP A 39 3.23 8.20 -9.44
C ASP A 39 2.84 9.32 -10.41
N LEU A 40 1.56 9.35 -10.84
CA LEU A 40 1.04 10.40 -11.72
C LEU A 40 1.18 11.79 -11.10
N PHE A 41 0.74 11.96 -9.85
CA PHE A 41 0.76 13.25 -9.17
C PHE A 41 2.16 13.64 -8.65
N SER A 42 3.09 12.69 -8.62
CA SER A 42 4.52 12.95 -8.35
C SER A 42 5.38 13.00 -9.61
N TYR A 43 4.76 13.08 -10.80
CA TYR A 43 5.44 13.20 -12.08
C TYR A 43 6.46 12.09 -12.37
N GLY A 44 6.14 10.84 -12.01
CA GLY A 44 7.00 9.68 -12.27
C GLY A 44 8.04 9.40 -11.17
N ALA A 45 8.04 10.18 -10.08
CA ALA A 45 9.07 10.06 -9.05
C ALA A 45 9.08 8.71 -8.32
N LEU A 46 7.96 7.97 -8.31
CA LEU A 46 7.89 6.62 -7.77
C LEU A 46 8.50 5.62 -8.74
N SER A 47 8.13 5.68 -10.02
CA SER A 47 8.75 4.85 -11.07
C SER A 47 10.26 5.02 -11.12
N ASP A 48 10.74 6.28 -11.07
CA ASP A 48 12.17 6.60 -11.01
C ASP A 48 12.89 5.99 -9.79
N GLU A 49 12.18 5.78 -8.68
CA GLU A 49 12.76 5.14 -7.49
C GLU A 49 12.86 3.63 -7.65
N ILE A 50 11.86 3.02 -8.29
CA ILE A 50 11.81 1.58 -8.52
C ILE A 50 12.82 1.15 -9.59
N ASP A 51 13.06 1.98 -10.60
CA ASP A 51 14.03 1.71 -11.67
C ASP A 51 15.48 1.63 -11.19
N LYS A 52 15.76 2.10 -9.95
CA LYS A 52 17.08 1.99 -9.32
C LYS A 52 17.34 0.61 -8.71
N LEU A 53 16.30 -0.21 -8.54
CA LEU A 53 16.41 -1.50 -7.87
C LEU A 53 17.14 -2.51 -8.74
N THR A 54 18.04 -3.28 -8.13
CA THR A 54 18.76 -4.36 -8.82
C THR A 54 17.85 -5.58 -9.00
N PRO A 55 18.18 -6.51 -9.90
CA PRO A 55 17.43 -7.77 -10.04
C PRO A 55 17.31 -8.58 -8.73
N GLU A 56 18.28 -8.45 -7.83
CA GLU A 56 18.26 -9.10 -6.51
C GLU A 56 17.24 -8.41 -5.58
N ASP A 57 17.22 -7.08 -5.55
CA ASP A 57 16.22 -6.29 -4.83
C ASP A 57 14.80 -6.61 -5.33
N LEU A 58 14.64 -6.74 -6.65
CA LEU A 58 13.35 -7.07 -7.26
C LEU A 58 12.86 -8.49 -6.89
N LYS A 59 13.78 -9.44 -6.72
CA LYS A 59 13.43 -10.78 -6.26
C LYS A 59 12.93 -10.74 -4.82
N PHE A 60 13.61 -10.00 -3.95
CA PHE A 60 13.20 -9.80 -2.57
C PHE A 60 11.85 -9.07 -2.47
N ALA A 61 11.68 -8.00 -3.27
CA ALA A 61 10.48 -7.17 -3.33
C ALA A 61 9.19 -7.96 -3.63
N LYS A 62 9.28 -9.01 -4.45
CA LYS A 62 8.14 -9.89 -4.77
C LYS A 62 7.56 -10.59 -3.54
N GLU A 63 8.40 -10.95 -2.58
CA GLU A 63 7.99 -11.71 -1.38
C GLU A 63 7.76 -10.79 -0.17
N GLU A 64 8.56 -9.72 -0.07
CA GLU A 64 8.66 -8.89 1.13
C GLU A 64 8.08 -7.49 0.95
N GLY A 65 7.73 -7.10 -0.28
CA GLY A 65 7.38 -5.74 -0.62
C GLY A 65 8.58 -4.80 -0.64
N ILE A 66 8.33 -3.53 -0.98
CA ILE A 66 9.35 -2.48 -1.01
C ILE A 66 8.89 -1.34 -0.12
N PHE A 67 9.73 -0.91 0.80
CA PHE A 67 9.52 0.33 1.53
C PHE A 67 10.07 1.52 0.74
N ILE A 68 9.20 2.47 0.42
CA ILE A 68 9.55 3.71 -0.28
C ILE A 68 9.43 4.87 0.69
N ARG A 69 10.52 5.64 0.82
CA ARG A 69 10.54 6.92 1.53
C ARG A 69 11.36 7.93 0.74
N LYS A 70 10.66 8.88 0.13
CA LYS A 70 11.26 9.90 -0.74
C LYS A 70 10.52 11.22 -0.59
N HIS A 71 11.27 12.30 -0.44
CA HIS A 71 10.69 13.64 -0.38
C HIS A 71 9.99 13.98 -1.72
N GLY A 72 8.84 14.65 -1.64
CA GLY A 72 8.01 14.95 -2.81
C GLY A 72 7.05 13.82 -3.22
N LEU A 73 7.10 12.66 -2.55
CA LEU A 73 6.00 11.70 -2.60
C LEU A 73 4.96 12.02 -1.53
N LEU A 74 3.75 11.51 -1.75
CA LEU A 74 2.57 11.86 -0.96
C LEU A 74 2.67 11.54 0.54
N PHE A 75 3.22 10.38 0.86
CA PHE A 75 3.42 9.92 2.24
C PHE A 75 4.89 10.17 2.60
N GLU A 76 5.17 11.28 3.29
CA GLU A 76 6.54 11.65 3.67
C GLU A 76 7.14 10.71 4.72
N SER A 77 6.31 10.13 5.58
CA SER A 77 6.68 9.03 6.48
C SER A 77 7.00 7.73 5.72
N GLY A 78 6.65 7.66 4.44
CA GLY A 78 6.87 6.52 3.55
C GLY A 78 5.68 5.56 3.46
N PHE A 79 5.78 4.60 2.56
CA PHE A 79 4.76 3.58 2.32
C PHE A 79 5.38 2.29 1.79
N PHE A 80 4.65 1.20 1.90
CA PHE A 80 5.03 -0.12 1.39
C PHE A 80 4.31 -0.37 0.07
N LEU A 81 5.07 -0.66 -0.99
CA LEU A 81 4.55 -1.30 -2.18
C LEU A 81 4.50 -2.81 -1.96
N PHE A 82 3.38 -3.42 -2.30
CA PHE A 82 3.17 -4.87 -2.13
C PHE A 82 2.35 -5.41 -3.29
N ASP A 83 2.66 -6.61 -3.79
CA ASP A 83 1.78 -7.26 -4.78
C ASP A 83 0.60 -7.91 -4.07
N PHE A 84 -0.60 -7.37 -4.27
CA PHE A 84 -1.78 -7.89 -3.59
C PHE A 84 -2.20 -9.27 -4.13
N ASN A 85 -1.79 -9.68 -5.34
CA ASN A 85 -1.99 -11.07 -5.77
C ASN A 85 -1.16 -12.02 -4.91
N TYR A 86 0.08 -11.65 -4.60
CA TYR A 86 0.95 -12.45 -3.74
C TYR A 86 0.44 -12.45 -2.30
N LEU A 87 0.03 -11.28 -1.78
CA LEU A 87 -0.58 -11.14 -0.46
C LEU A 87 -1.77 -12.09 -0.29
N LEU A 88 -2.71 -12.10 -1.24
CA LEU A 88 -3.91 -12.94 -1.13
C LEU A 88 -3.63 -14.44 -1.29
N GLN A 89 -2.54 -14.83 -1.97
CA GLN A 89 -2.10 -16.23 -2.01
C GLN A 89 -1.49 -16.68 -0.68
N ASN A 90 -1.01 -15.75 0.15
CA ASN A 90 -0.31 -16.06 1.40
C ASN A 90 -0.62 -15.00 2.48
N VAL A 91 -1.91 -14.88 2.82
CA VAL A 91 -2.41 -13.87 3.77
C VAL A 91 -1.77 -14.03 5.15
N ASP A 92 -1.57 -15.26 5.62
CA ASP A 92 -0.97 -15.56 6.92
C ASP A 92 0.46 -15.00 7.05
N ASN A 93 1.27 -15.09 5.99
CA ASN A 93 2.61 -14.50 5.99
C ASN A 93 2.54 -12.98 6.12
N PHE A 94 1.62 -12.32 5.41
CA PHE A 94 1.42 -10.88 5.54
C PHE A 94 0.97 -10.49 6.96
N ILE A 95 0.02 -11.22 7.55
CA ILE A 95 -0.45 -11.02 8.94
C ILE A 95 0.72 -11.13 9.92
N GLU A 96 1.56 -12.16 9.80
CA GLU A 96 2.74 -12.34 10.66
C GLU A 96 3.79 -11.23 10.45
N LYS A 97 3.96 -10.72 9.23
CA LYS A 97 4.80 -9.53 8.98
C LYS A 97 4.27 -8.31 9.74
N VAL A 98 2.98 -7.99 9.58
CA VAL A 98 2.37 -6.84 10.27
C VAL A 98 2.46 -6.98 11.78
N LYS A 99 2.27 -8.20 12.31
CA LYS A 99 2.40 -8.51 13.73
C LYS A 99 3.82 -8.27 14.26
N LYS A 100 4.85 -8.69 13.50
CA LYS A 100 6.26 -8.46 13.85
C LYS A 100 6.66 -6.99 13.83
N MET A 101 6.00 -6.17 13.01
CA MET A 101 6.23 -4.72 13.00
C MET A 101 5.70 -4.02 14.27
N ASN A 102 4.84 -4.69 15.06
CA ASN A 102 4.29 -4.18 16.33
C ASN A 102 3.65 -2.78 16.19
N LEU A 103 2.76 -2.65 15.21
CA LEU A 103 2.12 -1.38 14.86
C LEU A 103 0.73 -1.26 15.48
N GLU A 104 0.40 -0.09 15.99
CA GLU A 104 -0.94 0.17 16.54
C GLU A 104 -2.01 0.29 15.44
N VAL A 105 -1.64 0.86 14.30
CA VAL A 105 -2.52 1.11 13.15
C VAL A 105 -1.82 0.74 11.85
N VAL A 106 -2.56 0.19 10.90
CA VAL A 106 -2.10 -0.03 9.53
C VAL A 106 -3.18 0.38 8.54
N TYR A 107 -2.74 0.89 7.39
CA TYR A 107 -3.63 1.32 6.32
C TYR A 107 -3.36 0.44 5.10
N LEU A 108 -4.41 -0.12 4.51
CA LEU A 108 -4.32 -0.90 3.28
C LEU A 108 -5.09 -0.19 2.18
N GLU A 109 -4.54 -0.16 0.97
CA GLU A 109 -5.28 0.33 -0.18
C GLU A 109 -6.64 -0.38 -0.33
N ASN A 110 -7.70 0.41 -0.47
CA ASN A 110 -9.01 -0.05 -0.89
C ASN A 110 -8.98 -0.38 -2.40
N SER A 111 -8.45 -1.56 -2.74
CA SER A 111 -8.31 -1.96 -4.13
C SER A 111 -9.67 -2.36 -4.73
N LYS A 112 -10.00 -1.83 -5.91
CA LYS A 112 -11.16 -2.32 -6.68
C LYS A 112 -10.95 -3.72 -7.25
N ARG A 113 -9.71 -4.21 -7.28
CA ARG A 113 -9.33 -5.51 -7.86
C ARG A 113 -9.29 -6.63 -6.81
N PHE A 114 -9.09 -6.29 -5.54
CA PHE A 114 -8.81 -7.23 -4.48
C PHE A 114 -9.75 -7.00 -3.29
N GLN A 115 -10.31 -8.07 -2.74
CA GLN A 115 -11.19 -8.02 -1.57
C GLN A 115 -10.32 -7.92 -0.30
N MET A 116 -10.05 -6.70 0.15
CA MET A 116 -9.13 -6.44 1.27
C MET A 116 -9.84 -6.44 2.63
N GLU A 117 -11.17 -6.47 2.66
CA GLU A 117 -11.99 -6.49 3.87
C GLU A 117 -11.70 -7.72 4.75
N GLU A 118 -11.47 -8.87 4.13
CA GLU A 118 -11.10 -10.10 4.84
C GLU A 118 -9.72 -9.98 5.48
N VAL A 119 -8.76 -9.39 4.77
CA VAL A 119 -7.40 -9.14 5.28
C VAL A 119 -7.45 -8.16 6.46
N VAL A 120 -8.19 -7.06 6.33
CA VAL A 120 -8.41 -6.09 7.42
C VAL A 120 -9.04 -6.75 8.64
N SER A 121 -10.02 -7.64 8.44
CA SER A 121 -10.67 -8.36 9.53
C SER A 121 -9.73 -9.34 10.24
N ALA A 122 -8.79 -9.93 9.51
CA ALA A 122 -7.80 -10.87 10.05
C ALA A 122 -6.73 -10.16 10.90
N LEU A 123 -6.47 -8.87 10.67
CA LEU A 123 -5.54 -8.03 11.44
C LEU A 123 -6.07 -7.59 12.80
N SER A 124 -6.82 -8.46 13.49
CA SER A 124 -7.50 -8.20 14.78
C SER A 124 -6.60 -7.74 15.95
N PHE A 125 -5.27 -7.90 15.84
CA PHE A 125 -4.31 -7.48 16.86
C PHE A 125 -3.86 -6.02 16.72
N CYS A 126 -4.26 -5.33 15.65
CA CYS A 126 -3.99 -3.90 15.44
C CYS A 126 -5.21 -3.21 14.81
N LYS A 127 -5.20 -1.89 14.73
CA LYS A 127 -6.23 -1.14 14.03
C LYS A 127 -5.95 -1.16 12.52
N ALA A 128 -6.61 -2.03 11.76
CA ALA A 128 -6.51 -2.02 10.31
C ALA A 128 -7.63 -1.17 9.67
N GLN A 129 -7.27 -0.34 8.69
CA GLN A 129 -8.19 0.55 7.98
C GLN A 129 -7.97 0.46 6.47
N LEU A 130 -9.05 0.57 5.69
CA LEU A 130 -8.96 0.71 4.25
C LEU A 130 -8.72 2.17 3.89
N LEU A 131 -7.89 2.41 2.88
CA LEU A 131 -7.49 3.74 2.43
C LEU A 131 -7.89 3.92 0.96
N GLU A 132 -8.65 4.95 0.65
CA GLU A 132 -9.06 5.28 -0.71
C GLU A 132 -8.66 6.70 -1.05
N PHE A 133 -8.18 6.88 -2.28
CA PHE A 133 -7.97 8.21 -2.83
C PHE A 133 -9.30 8.80 -3.29
N ASP A 134 -9.67 9.93 -2.72
CA ASP A 134 -10.84 10.67 -3.16
C ASP A 134 -10.52 11.40 -4.47
N ASP A 135 -11.15 10.95 -5.56
CA ASP A 135 -11.02 11.57 -6.89
C ASP A 135 -11.81 12.88 -7.02
N ALA A 136 -12.53 13.30 -5.97
CA ALA A 136 -13.23 14.58 -5.92
C ALA A 136 -12.26 15.77 -5.76
N SER A 137 -11.36 15.94 -6.73
CA SER A 137 -10.85 17.27 -7.08
C SER A 137 -11.96 18.04 -7.80
N HIS A 138 -12.92 18.56 -7.03
CA HIS A 138 -13.68 19.73 -7.44
C HIS A 138 -12.95 20.97 -6.93
N GLY A 139 -12.02 21.43 -7.76
CA GLY A 139 -11.63 22.84 -7.84
C GLY A 139 -12.22 23.41 -9.12
#